data_AF-B1XZS9-F1
#
_entry.id   AF-B1XZS9-F1
#
_cell.length_a   1.000
_cell.length_b   1.000
_cell.length_c   1.000
_cell.angle_alpha   90.00
_cell.angle_beta   90.00
_cell.angle_gamma   90.00
#
_symmetry.space_group_name_H-M   'P 1'
#
loop_
_entity.id
_entity.type
_entity.pdbx_description
1 polymer ?
#
loop_
_entity_poly.entity_id
_entity_poly.type
_entity_poly.pdbx_seq_one_letter_code
_entity_poly.pdbx_strand_id
1 'polypeptide(L)'
;MRSFSLRHWPLLGGIAVAAGVALAASFWLQPHEAVAAASNQTGGEVWGANYFPNVVLTDQDGNKVRFFDDLVKGRIVAINTFFTSCSASCGLETARMREVQQLLGDRVGKDVFFYSITIDPLTDGPAEMKAYAKRFNVGPGWRFLTGSVKDTELLRRKLGLYDDKDAANPNKNDHMLHSVIGNQATGRWMRASPFENPVVTATQIGTWLNNYKLPPSKDTAYALAPQLLRNISDGEKLFRTRCASCHSVNAGDKSMAAMQKVGPDLQGVGQRRPRAWLERWLKEPDVMLAQKDPIAVAIYNQYNKVAMPNLRLDSKQIAQLLEFIDEESALPAGEKRIKQ
;
A
#
# COMPACT_ATOMS: atom_id res chain seq x y z
N MET A 1 -76.40 -50.20 -13.02
CA MET A 1 -75.92 -51.33 -12.19
C MET A 1 -74.49 -50.98 -11.79
N ARG A 2 -74.07 -50.80 -10.53
CA ARG A 2 -74.56 -51.18 -9.20
C ARG A 2 -74.31 -50.01 -8.23
N SER A 3 -75.19 -49.92 -7.25
CA SER A 3 -75.15 -49.10 -6.03
C SER A 3 -73.85 -49.27 -5.22
N PHE A 4 -73.48 -48.28 -4.41
CA PHE A 4 -73.47 -48.45 -2.94
C PHE A 4 -73.34 -47.10 -2.22
N SER A 5 -74.04 -47.07 -1.08
CA SER A 5 -74.48 -45.93 -0.29
C SER A 5 -73.49 -45.55 0.82
N LEU A 6 -73.39 -44.23 1.02
CA LEU A 6 -73.19 -43.43 2.24
C LEU A 6 -72.91 -44.17 3.56
N ARG A 7 -71.92 -43.66 4.31
CA ARG A 7 -72.00 -43.59 5.77
C ARG A 7 -71.36 -42.31 6.32
N HIS A 8 -72.11 -41.72 7.22
CA HIS A 8 -71.99 -40.39 7.80
C HIS A 8 -71.20 -40.45 9.12
N TRP A 9 -70.51 -39.37 9.48
CA TRP A 9 -70.10 -39.07 10.85
C TRP A 9 -70.26 -37.54 11.08
N PRO A 10 -70.50 -37.04 12.30
CA PRO A 10 -71.54 -36.07 12.57
C PRO A 10 -70.95 -34.66 12.72
N LEU A 11 -71.79 -33.67 12.45
CA LEU A 11 -71.56 -32.30 12.87
C LEU A 11 -72.25 -32.07 14.23
N LEU A 12 -71.47 -31.69 15.23
CA LEU A 12 -71.85 -30.82 16.34
C LEU A 12 -70.75 -29.75 16.39
N GLY A 13 -70.98 -28.45 16.28
CA GLY A 13 -72.21 -27.68 16.27
C GLY A 13 -71.95 -26.41 17.09
N GLY A 14 -71.80 -25.26 16.41
CA GLY A 14 -71.78 -23.89 16.96
C GLY A 14 -70.60 -23.56 17.90
N ILE A 15 -70.03 -22.36 17.91
CA ILE A 15 -70.72 -21.08 18.03
C ILE A 15 -69.85 -19.96 17.43
N ALA A 16 -70.52 -19.15 16.59
CA ALA A 16 -70.38 -17.72 16.32
C ALA A 16 -69.02 -17.02 16.46
N VAL A 17 -68.67 -16.14 15.51
CA VAL A 17 -69.12 -14.75 15.48
C VAL A 17 -68.72 -14.12 14.14
N ALA A 18 -69.59 -13.23 13.67
CA ALA A 18 -69.57 -12.57 12.38
C ALA A 18 -68.52 -11.44 12.25
N ALA A 19 -68.35 -11.08 10.98
CA ALA A 19 -68.16 -9.74 10.46
C ALA A 19 -66.73 -9.21 10.31
N GLY A 20 -66.51 -8.62 9.13
CA GLY A 20 -65.72 -7.41 9.01
C GLY A 20 -64.50 -7.53 8.11
N VAL A 21 -64.73 -7.45 6.80
CA VAL A 21 -63.70 -6.95 5.87
C VAL A 21 -63.39 -5.51 6.28
N ALA A 22 -62.20 -5.28 6.82
CA ALA A 22 -61.56 -3.97 6.85
C ALA A 22 -60.15 -4.13 6.28
N LEU A 23 -60.02 -3.63 5.05
CA LEU A 23 -58.78 -3.51 4.29
C LEU A 23 -57.81 -2.54 4.99
N ALA A 24 -56.54 -2.93 4.94
CA ALA A 24 -55.38 -2.07 4.72
C ALA A 24 -55.28 -0.75 5.50
N ALA A 25 -54.51 -0.75 6.60
CA ALA A 25 -53.65 0.37 7.00
C ALA A 25 -52.85 0.05 8.28
N SER A 26 -51.92 -0.91 8.24
CA SER A 26 -51.03 -1.15 9.41
C SER A 26 -49.84 -2.05 9.10
N PHE A 27 -49.23 -1.90 7.92
CA PHE A 27 -47.90 -2.50 7.64
C PHE A 27 -46.76 -1.47 7.60
N TRP A 28 -47.03 -0.26 8.10
CA TRP A 28 -46.04 0.80 8.28
C TRP A 28 -46.26 1.42 9.65
N LEU A 29 -45.71 0.78 10.69
CA LEU A 29 -45.31 1.34 11.99
C LEU A 29 -44.99 0.16 12.93
N GLN A 30 -44.08 -0.72 12.52
CA GLN A 30 -43.25 -1.36 13.53
C GLN A 30 -42.14 -0.35 13.84
N PRO A 31 -41.92 0.04 15.11
CA PRO A 31 -40.71 0.73 15.45
C PRO A 31 -39.58 -0.20 15.02
N HIS A 32 -38.77 0.24 14.05
CA HIS A 32 -37.46 -0.36 13.86
C HIS A 32 -36.76 -0.13 15.19
N GLU A 33 -36.80 -1.13 16.07
CA GLU A 33 -35.79 -1.26 17.10
C GLU A 33 -34.47 -1.04 16.37
N ALA A 34 -33.81 0.05 16.74
CA ALA A 34 -32.53 0.38 16.19
C ALA A 34 -31.68 -0.87 16.38
N VAL A 35 -31.35 -1.54 15.28
CA VAL A 35 -30.23 -2.46 15.23
C VAL A 35 -28.97 -1.60 15.31
N ALA A 36 -28.82 -0.87 16.42
CA ALA A 36 -27.60 -0.26 16.91
C ALA A 36 -26.79 -1.37 17.59
N ALA A 37 -26.45 -2.37 16.79
CA ALA A 37 -25.40 -3.33 17.08
C ALA A 37 -24.71 -3.71 15.76
N ALA A 38 -24.40 -2.71 14.94
CA ALA A 38 -23.44 -2.86 13.86
C ALA A 38 -22.04 -3.00 14.48
N SER A 39 -21.74 -4.23 14.89
CA SER A 39 -20.41 -4.81 15.10
C SER A 39 -19.26 -3.84 15.38
N ASN A 40 -18.90 -3.69 16.65
CA ASN A 40 -17.54 -3.34 17.09
C ASN A 40 -16.56 -4.49 16.76
N GLN A 41 -16.48 -4.89 15.50
CA GLN A 41 -15.39 -5.71 15.01
C GLN A 41 -14.22 -4.77 14.73
N THR A 42 -13.57 -4.30 15.80
CA THR A 42 -12.19 -3.87 15.71
C THR A 42 -11.43 -4.99 15.00
N GLY A 43 -10.58 -4.71 14.01
CA GLY A 43 -9.58 -5.66 13.54
C GLY A 43 -8.52 -6.00 14.61
N GLY A 44 -8.89 -5.86 15.88
CA GLY A 44 -8.08 -6.08 17.05
C GLY A 44 -7.86 -7.58 17.24
N GLU A 45 -6.59 -7.90 17.52
CA GLU A 45 -6.11 -9.16 18.09
C GLU A 45 -5.61 -10.26 17.16
N VAL A 46 -5.51 -10.09 15.83
CA VAL A 46 -4.74 -11.10 15.05
C VAL A 46 -3.27 -11.11 15.51
N TRP A 47 -2.69 -9.91 15.70
CA TRP A 47 -1.32 -9.72 16.20
C TRP A 47 -1.30 -8.71 17.35
N GLY A 48 -1.60 -9.20 18.56
CA GLY A 48 -1.69 -8.40 19.79
C GLY A 48 -0.56 -8.68 20.80
N ALA A 49 -0.84 -8.41 22.08
CA ALA A 49 0.11 -8.60 23.19
C ALA A 49 0.63 -10.04 23.33
N ASN A 50 -0.17 -11.02 22.88
CA ASN A 50 0.22 -12.43 22.91
C ASN A 50 1.23 -12.82 21.81
N TYR A 51 1.37 -12.00 20.77
CA TYR A 51 2.27 -12.26 19.65
C TYR A 51 3.60 -11.52 19.80
N PHE A 52 3.53 -10.20 20.04
CA PHE A 52 4.73 -9.36 20.14
C PHE A 52 5.32 -9.41 21.55
N PRO A 53 6.63 -9.69 21.70
CA PRO A 53 7.29 -9.61 23.00
C PRO A 53 7.19 -8.20 23.57
N ASN A 54 6.86 -8.07 24.86
CA ASN A 54 6.77 -6.78 25.52
C ASN A 54 8.04 -6.46 26.34
N VAL A 55 9.21 -6.70 25.73
CA VAL A 55 10.51 -6.49 26.36
C VAL A 55 10.75 -5.00 26.62
N VAL A 56 11.59 -4.69 27.62
CA VAL A 56 11.98 -3.31 27.95
C VAL A 56 13.22 -2.94 27.14
N LEU A 57 13.11 -1.88 26.35
CA LEU A 57 14.20 -1.27 25.59
C LEU A 57 14.57 0.09 26.17
N THR A 58 15.67 0.65 25.69
CA THR A 58 16.14 2.00 26.00
C THR A 58 16.25 2.78 24.70
N ASP A 59 15.68 3.98 24.64
CA ASP A 59 15.80 4.85 23.47
C ASP A 59 17.08 5.69 23.48
N GLN A 60 17.32 6.45 22.40
CA GLN A 60 18.48 7.33 22.26
C GLN A 60 18.54 8.47 23.30
N ASP A 61 17.43 8.76 23.97
CA ASP A 61 17.36 9.78 25.01
C ASP A 61 17.50 9.18 26.44
N GLY A 62 17.68 7.86 26.53
CA GLY A 62 17.85 7.13 27.77
C GLY A 62 16.55 6.67 28.42
N ASN A 63 15.40 6.87 27.78
CA ASN A 63 14.11 6.48 28.34
C ASN A 63 13.89 4.97 28.20
N LYS A 64 13.31 4.36 29.24
CA LYS A 64 12.86 2.96 29.19
C LYS A 64 11.48 2.88 28.55
N VAL A 65 11.33 1.99 27.58
CA VAL A 65 10.08 1.79 26.83
C VAL A 65 9.79 0.29 26.67
N ARG A 66 8.53 -0.10 26.78
CA ARG A 66 8.07 -1.46 26.52
C ARG A 66 7.67 -1.62 25.06
N PHE A 67 8.22 -2.63 24.39
CA PHE A 67 8.08 -2.75 22.93
C PHE A 67 6.62 -2.78 22.46
N PHE A 68 5.77 -3.62 23.04
CA PHE A 68 4.39 -3.69 22.56
C PHE A 68 3.57 -2.51 23.06
N ASP A 69 3.53 -2.29 24.38
CA ASP A 69 2.62 -1.30 24.98
C ASP A 69 2.96 0.14 24.56
N ASP A 70 4.23 0.50 24.54
CA ASP A 70 4.65 1.89 24.30
C ASP A 70 4.94 2.17 22.83
N LEU A 71 5.35 1.15 22.04
CA LEU A 71 5.83 1.35 20.68
C LEU A 71 4.88 0.82 19.59
N VAL A 72 4.12 -0.25 19.82
CA VAL A 72 3.37 -0.94 18.76
C VAL A 72 1.85 -0.81 18.91
N LYS A 73 1.32 -0.90 20.13
CA LYS A 73 -0.12 -0.93 20.40
C LYS A 73 -0.83 0.29 19.81
N GLY A 74 -1.80 0.05 18.93
CA GLY A 74 -2.61 1.08 18.27
C GLY A 74 -1.87 1.96 17.26
N ARG A 75 -0.62 1.64 16.89
CA ARG A 75 0.24 2.49 16.04
C ARG A 75 0.48 1.88 14.66
N ILE A 76 0.80 2.74 13.70
CA ILE A 76 1.44 2.36 12.45
C ILE A 76 2.94 2.48 12.65
N VAL A 77 3.69 1.42 12.38
CA VAL A 77 5.12 1.34 12.69
C VAL A 77 5.92 0.94 11.45
N ALA A 78 7.10 1.53 11.29
CA ALA A 78 8.14 1.06 10.39
C ALA A 78 9.36 0.69 11.24
N ILE A 79 9.78 -0.57 11.16
CA ILE A 79 10.84 -1.13 12.01
C ILE A 79 11.95 -1.69 11.13
N ASN A 80 13.18 -1.25 11.36
CA ASN A 80 14.37 -1.83 10.76
C ASN A 80 15.44 -2.12 11.82
N THR A 81 16.49 -2.82 11.41
CA THR A 81 17.66 -3.07 12.25
C THR A 81 18.83 -2.18 11.80
N PHE A 82 19.69 -1.79 12.73
CA PHE A 82 20.86 -0.97 12.42
C PHE A 82 21.98 -1.27 13.42
N PHE A 83 23.15 -0.65 13.24
CA PHE A 83 24.09 -0.40 14.32
C PHE A 83 24.96 0.81 13.98
N THR A 84 25.45 1.53 14.99
CA THR A 84 26.01 2.88 14.78
C THR A 84 27.33 2.88 14.02
N SER A 85 28.12 1.80 14.14
CA SER A 85 29.42 1.63 13.49
C SER A 85 29.36 0.98 12.11
N CYS A 86 28.16 0.70 11.57
CA CYS A 86 28.02 0.11 10.25
C CYS A 86 28.59 1.04 9.16
N SER A 87 29.59 0.55 8.42
CA SER A 87 30.23 1.27 7.32
C SER A 87 29.62 0.97 5.95
N ALA A 88 28.55 0.17 5.90
CA ALA A 88 27.93 -0.32 4.68
C ALA A 88 26.53 0.29 4.47
N SER A 89 25.48 -0.53 4.53
CA SER A 89 24.12 -0.19 4.10
C SER A 89 23.35 0.71 5.06
N CYS A 90 23.55 0.61 6.38
CA CYS A 90 22.69 1.27 7.37
C CYS A 90 22.61 2.79 7.18
N GLY A 91 23.70 3.44 6.74
CA GLY A 91 23.69 4.87 6.45
C GLY A 91 22.79 5.24 5.26
N LEU A 92 22.79 4.42 4.20
CA LEU A 92 21.93 4.60 3.03
C LEU A 92 20.46 4.36 3.37
N GLU A 93 20.17 3.33 4.16
CA GLU A 93 18.83 3.04 4.65
C GLU A 93 18.28 4.16 5.51
N THR A 94 19.10 4.66 6.45
CA THR A 94 18.70 5.76 7.33
C THR A 94 18.40 7.01 6.51
N ALA A 95 19.23 7.35 5.52
CA ALA A 95 18.97 8.47 4.62
C ALA A 95 17.67 8.28 3.84
N ARG A 96 17.42 7.09 3.27
CA ARG A 96 16.20 6.79 2.52
C ARG A 96 14.95 6.87 3.40
N MET A 97 14.99 6.29 4.59
CA MET A 97 13.88 6.36 5.54
C MET A 97 13.65 7.78 6.06
N ARG A 98 14.68 8.64 6.07
CA ARG A 98 14.52 10.08 6.33
C ARG A 98 13.71 10.76 5.23
N GLU A 99 13.89 10.40 3.97
CA GLU A 99 13.02 10.88 2.88
C GLU A 99 11.57 10.43 3.10
N VAL A 100 11.35 9.16 3.48
CA VAL A 100 10.00 8.67 3.84
C VAL A 100 9.40 9.47 5.01
N GLN A 101 10.20 9.76 6.04
CA GLN A 101 9.77 10.59 7.16
C GLN A 101 9.34 11.99 6.70
N GLN A 102 10.08 12.61 5.78
CA GLN A 102 9.72 13.91 5.22
C GLN A 102 8.43 13.86 4.39
N LEU A 103 8.24 12.80 3.59
CA LEU A 103 7.04 12.60 2.78
C LEU A 103 5.78 12.41 3.63
N LEU A 104 5.90 11.68 4.75
CA LEU A 104 4.80 11.48 5.70
C LEU A 104 4.55 12.71 6.60
N GLY A 105 5.57 13.55 6.76
CA GLY A 105 5.52 14.80 7.52
C GLY A 105 5.00 14.59 8.95
N ASP A 106 4.04 15.42 9.33
CA ASP A 106 3.41 15.49 10.65
C ASP A 106 2.76 14.19 11.16
N ARG A 107 2.53 13.22 10.28
CA ARG A 107 2.05 11.89 10.68
C ARG A 107 3.08 11.16 11.53
N VAL A 108 4.37 11.38 11.25
CA VAL A 108 5.44 10.76 12.01
C VAL A 108 5.54 11.41 13.39
N GLY A 109 5.33 10.62 14.44
CA GLY A 109 5.26 11.08 15.82
C GLY A 109 3.84 11.28 16.36
N LYS A 110 2.80 11.19 15.52
CA LYS A 110 1.38 11.25 15.94
C LYS A 110 0.76 9.86 15.93
N ASP A 111 0.69 9.25 14.75
CA ASP A 111 0.08 7.94 14.53
C ASP A 111 0.99 6.98 13.75
N VAL A 112 1.97 7.51 13.02
CA VAL A 112 3.07 6.76 12.40
C VAL A 112 4.34 6.91 13.23
N PHE A 113 5.07 5.83 13.46
CA PHE A 113 6.32 5.85 14.22
C PHE A 113 7.39 4.97 13.59
N PHE A 114 8.64 5.45 13.60
CA PHE A 114 9.76 4.71 13.04
C PHE A 114 10.66 4.21 14.17
N TYR A 115 11.12 2.96 14.07
CA TYR A 115 11.96 2.35 15.08
C TYR A 115 13.14 1.63 14.43
N SER A 116 14.35 2.02 14.82
CA SER A 116 15.57 1.34 14.42
C SER A 116 16.13 0.61 15.64
N ILE A 117 16.19 -0.71 15.59
CA ILE A 117 16.64 -1.56 16.71
C ILE A 117 18.08 -1.98 16.47
N THR A 118 18.98 -1.73 17.42
CA THR A 118 20.38 -2.08 17.24
C THR A 118 20.58 -3.60 17.21
N ILE A 119 21.51 -4.05 16.35
CA ILE A 119 22.04 -5.42 16.38
C ILE A 119 23.30 -5.55 17.25
N ASP A 120 23.86 -4.43 17.71
CA ASP A 120 25.06 -4.36 18.54
C ASP A 120 24.83 -3.62 19.87
N PRO A 121 23.95 -4.12 20.76
CA PRO A 121 23.56 -3.42 21.97
C PRO A 121 24.67 -3.26 23.02
N LEU A 122 25.79 -3.96 22.86
CA LEU A 122 26.96 -3.81 23.75
C LEU A 122 27.77 -2.55 23.44
N THR A 123 27.70 -2.07 22.20
CA THR A 123 28.40 -0.87 21.72
C THR A 123 27.45 0.31 21.58
N ASP A 124 26.23 0.05 21.10
CA ASP A 124 25.24 1.07 20.80
C ASP A 124 24.42 1.45 22.04
N GLY A 125 24.99 2.35 22.85
CA GLY A 125 24.31 3.02 23.95
C GLY A 125 23.47 4.23 23.50
N PRO A 126 22.74 4.87 24.42
CA PRO A 126 21.94 6.06 24.10
C PRO A 126 22.74 7.19 23.47
N ALA A 127 23.97 7.44 23.95
CA ALA A 127 24.82 8.52 23.45
C ALA A 127 25.24 8.30 21.99
N GLU A 128 25.65 7.08 21.64
CA GLU A 128 26.07 6.67 20.30
C GLU A 128 24.89 6.74 19.34
N MET A 129 23.73 6.20 19.73
CA MET A 129 22.51 6.25 18.93
C MET A 129 22.02 7.69 18.70
N LYS A 130 22.12 8.57 19.71
CA LYS A 130 21.75 9.98 19.59
C LYS A 130 22.68 10.73 18.64
N ALA A 131 23.98 10.45 18.69
CA ALA A 131 24.95 10.99 17.74
C ALA A 131 24.66 10.51 16.31
N TYR A 132 24.33 9.23 16.13
CA TYR A 132 23.93 8.66 14.86
C TYR A 132 22.67 9.34 14.30
N ALA A 133 21.60 9.41 15.08
CA ALA A 133 20.34 10.07 14.71
C ALA A 133 20.56 11.53 14.28
N LYS A 134 21.40 12.26 15.02
CA LYS A 134 21.77 13.65 14.71
C LYS A 134 22.51 13.76 13.38
N ARG A 135 23.44 12.86 13.08
CA ARG A 135 24.20 12.84 11.82
C ARG A 135 23.30 12.74 10.58
N PHE A 136 22.19 12.01 10.69
CA PHE A 136 21.21 11.84 9.60
C PHE A 136 20.03 12.83 9.66
N ASN A 137 20.07 13.81 10.57
CA ASN A 137 19.00 14.79 10.77
C ASN A 137 17.63 14.11 10.97
N VAL A 138 17.59 13.03 11.75
CA VAL A 138 16.35 12.31 12.04
C VAL A 138 15.38 13.21 12.81
N GLY A 139 14.15 13.33 12.30
CA GLY A 139 13.09 14.13 12.89
C GLY A 139 12.33 13.41 14.01
N PRO A 140 11.35 14.09 14.64
CA PRO A 140 10.52 13.52 15.70
C PRO A 140 9.73 12.28 15.22
N GLY A 141 9.34 11.44 16.17
CA GLY A 141 8.59 10.20 15.90
C GLY A 141 9.42 9.03 15.39
N TRP A 142 10.74 9.19 15.26
CA TRP A 142 11.69 8.11 14.99
C TRP A 142 12.59 7.87 16.21
N ARG A 143 12.59 6.64 16.73
CA ARG A 143 13.44 6.22 17.86
C ARG A 143 14.47 5.19 17.44
N PHE A 144 15.66 5.32 18.00
CA PHE A 144 16.71 4.32 17.95
C PHE A 144 16.75 3.60 19.30
N LEU A 145 16.74 2.27 19.26
CA LEU A 145 16.43 1.44 20.42
C LEU A 145 17.55 0.43 20.68
N THR A 146 17.95 0.33 21.93
CA THR A 146 18.88 -0.68 22.45
C THR A 146 18.28 -1.45 23.62
N GLY A 147 18.88 -2.57 24.02
CA GLY A 147 18.36 -3.46 25.05
C GLY A 147 19.39 -4.49 25.47
N SER A 148 18.98 -5.55 26.17
CA SER A 148 19.87 -6.70 26.35
C SER A 148 20.06 -7.43 25.02
N VAL A 149 21.21 -8.07 24.81
CA VAL A 149 21.48 -8.91 23.62
C VAL A 149 20.34 -9.91 23.38
N LYS A 150 19.87 -10.54 24.46
CA LYS A 150 18.77 -11.51 24.44
C LYS A 150 17.46 -10.88 23.95
N ASP A 151 17.12 -9.69 24.43
CA ASP A 151 15.86 -9.03 24.09
C ASP A 151 15.86 -8.50 22.66
N THR A 152 16.97 -7.88 22.22
CA THR A 152 17.11 -7.40 20.84
C THR A 152 17.07 -8.56 19.85
N GLU A 153 17.69 -9.70 20.17
CA GLU A 153 17.61 -10.90 19.35
C GLU A 153 16.20 -11.48 19.29
N LEU A 154 15.53 -11.63 20.45
CA LEU A 154 14.16 -12.14 20.51
C LEU A 154 13.21 -11.30 19.64
N LEU A 155 13.31 -9.97 19.73
CA LEU A 155 12.51 -9.08 18.90
C LEU A 155 12.82 -9.25 17.42
N ARG A 156 14.09 -9.25 17.03
CA ARG A 156 14.50 -9.43 15.63
C ARG A 156 13.96 -10.74 15.06
N ARG A 157 14.06 -11.84 15.81
CA ARG A 157 13.49 -13.15 15.41
C ARG A 157 11.98 -13.07 15.23
N LYS A 158 11.25 -12.48 16.19
CA LYS A 158 9.79 -12.34 16.15
C LYS A 158 9.30 -11.43 15.02
N LEU A 159 10.08 -10.42 14.66
CA LEU A 159 9.79 -9.51 13.54
C LEU A 159 10.25 -10.07 12.19
N GLY A 160 10.91 -11.24 12.18
CA GLY A 160 11.48 -11.84 10.97
C GLY A 160 12.63 -11.02 10.38
N LEU A 161 13.36 -10.29 11.22
CA LEU A 161 14.54 -9.45 10.93
C LEU A 161 15.84 -10.09 11.49
N TYR A 162 15.89 -11.41 11.49
CA TYR A 162 17.00 -12.20 11.98
C TYR A 162 17.28 -13.34 10.99
N ASP A 163 18.57 -13.55 10.69
CA ASP A 163 19.08 -14.72 9.96
C ASP A 163 20.16 -15.39 10.83
N ASP A 164 20.05 -16.70 11.02
CA ASP A 164 21.00 -17.48 11.81
C ASP A 164 22.41 -17.49 11.16
N LYS A 165 22.50 -17.31 9.84
CA LYS A 165 23.78 -17.20 9.14
C LYS A 165 24.50 -15.90 9.47
N ASP A 166 23.76 -14.80 9.57
CA ASP A 166 24.30 -13.49 9.91
C ASP A 166 24.82 -13.47 11.36
N ALA A 167 24.13 -14.15 12.27
CA ALA A 167 24.53 -14.24 13.67
C ALA A 167 25.84 -15.01 13.88
N ALA A 168 26.12 -15.99 13.02
CA ALA A 168 27.37 -16.73 13.01
C ALA A 168 28.51 -15.99 12.26
N ASN A 169 28.18 -14.89 11.56
CA ASN A 169 29.14 -14.13 10.77
C ASN A 169 29.90 -13.11 11.64
N PRO A 170 31.24 -13.17 11.72
CA PRO A 170 32.01 -12.16 12.44
C PRO A 170 31.93 -10.77 11.80
N ASN A 171 31.58 -10.67 10.51
CA ASN A 171 31.37 -9.41 9.82
C ASN A 171 29.91 -8.97 9.92
N LYS A 172 29.61 -8.14 10.92
CA LYS A 172 28.26 -7.57 11.14
C LYS A 172 27.74 -6.71 9.97
N ASN A 173 28.58 -6.32 9.01
CA ASN A 173 28.13 -5.58 7.82
C ASN A 173 27.40 -6.47 6.80
N ASP A 174 27.64 -7.77 6.82
CA ASP A 174 26.99 -8.75 5.95
C ASP A 174 25.76 -9.31 6.66
N HIS A 175 24.63 -8.59 6.53
CA HIS A 175 23.38 -8.92 7.20
C HIS A 175 22.16 -8.61 6.33
N MET A 176 21.05 -9.29 6.60
CA MET A 176 19.80 -9.15 5.87
C MET A 176 19.16 -7.77 6.08
N LEU A 177 19.07 -7.00 4.99
CA LEU A 177 18.58 -5.62 4.96
C LEU A 177 17.06 -5.55 4.78
N HIS A 178 16.32 -6.09 5.74
CA HIS A 178 14.87 -6.05 5.73
C HIS A 178 14.33 -5.05 6.74
N SER A 179 13.21 -4.43 6.36
CA SER A 179 12.36 -3.68 7.27
C SER A 179 11.00 -4.37 7.35
N VAL A 180 10.25 -4.09 8.41
CA VAL A 180 8.85 -4.48 8.54
C VAL A 180 8.02 -3.23 8.75
N ILE A 181 6.93 -3.11 8.01
CA ILE A 181 5.93 -2.06 8.25
C ILE A 181 4.64 -2.73 8.69
N GLY A 182 3.92 -2.10 9.62
CA GLY A 182 2.71 -2.69 10.17
C GLY A 182 1.76 -1.68 10.77
N ASN A 183 0.48 -2.03 10.81
CA ASN A 183 -0.55 -1.34 11.54
C ASN A 183 -1.16 -2.33 12.54
N GLN A 184 -0.90 -2.12 13.82
CA GLN A 184 -1.35 -3.03 14.87
C GLN A 184 -2.88 -3.06 14.98
N ALA A 185 -3.56 -1.93 14.78
CA ALA A 185 -5.01 -1.83 14.90
C ALA A 185 -5.76 -2.59 13.79
N THR A 186 -5.15 -2.77 12.63
CA THR A 186 -5.73 -3.53 11.50
C THR A 186 -5.16 -4.94 11.37
N GLY A 187 -4.11 -5.28 12.13
CA GLY A 187 -3.39 -6.54 12.01
C GLY A 187 -2.62 -6.72 10.70
N ARG A 188 -2.42 -5.65 9.91
CA ARG A 188 -1.68 -5.74 8.64
C ARG A 188 -0.20 -5.51 8.87
N TRP A 189 0.61 -6.48 8.47
CA TRP A 189 2.06 -6.46 8.56
C TRP A 189 2.66 -6.95 7.25
N MET A 190 3.73 -6.32 6.80
CA MET A 190 4.44 -6.74 5.60
C MET A 190 5.94 -6.50 5.73
N ARG A 191 6.73 -7.42 5.18
CA ARG A 191 8.15 -7.14 4.92
C ARG A 191 8.25 -6.05 3.86
N ALA A 192 9.20 -5.17 4.05
CA ALA A 192 9.52 -4.09 3.14
C ALA A 192 11.03 -3.98 2.98
N SER A 193 11.47 -3.49 1.82
CA SER A 193 12.87 -3.14 1.61
C SER A 193 13.10 -1.71 2.09
N PRO A 194 14.16 -1.44 2.88
CA PRO A 194 14.55 -0.07 3.22
C PRO A 194 15.08 0.70 2.00
N PHE A 195 15.32 0.04 0.86
CA PHE A 195 15.73 0.66 -0.41
C PHE A 195 14.58 0.85 -1.40
N GLU A 196 13.34 0.53 -1.02
CA GLU A 196 12.15 0.78 -1.82
C GLU A 196 12.04 2.27 -2.19
N ASN A 197 11.27 2.56 -3.25
CA ASN A 197 10.97 3.93 -3.62
C ASN A 197 10.29 4.65 -2.43
N PRO A 198 10.80 5.80 -1.96
CA PRO A 198 10.33 6.42 -0.73
C PRO A 198 8.86 6.88 -0.81
N VAL A 199 8.38 7.23 -2.02
CA VAL A 199 6.96 7.57 -2.26
C VAL A 199 6.08 6.35 -2.12
N VAL A 200 6.54 5.19 -2.60
CA VAL A 200 5.80 3.92 -2.46
C VAL A 200 5.75 3.51 -0.99
N THR A 201 6.87 3.56 -0.26
CA THR A 201 6.90 3.25 1.17
C THR A 201 6.01 4.20 1.98
N ALA A 202 6.07 5.51 1.71
CA ALA A 202 5.18 6.49 2.34
C ALA A 202 3.71 6.20 2.02
N THR A 203 3.40 5.81 0.78
CA THR A 203 2.04 5.43 0.38
C THR A 203 1.58 4.15 1.10
N GLN A 204 2.42 3.13 1.18
CA GLN A 204 2.14 1.89 1.91
C GLN A 204 1.79 2.17 3.37
N ILE A 205 2.65 2.93 4.05
CA ILE A 205 2.47 3.31 5.47
C ILE A 205 1.22 4.17 5.65
N GLY A 206 1.03 5.19 4.80
CA GLY A 206 -0.06 6.15 4.94
C GLY A 206 -1.43 5.62 4.51
N THR A 207 -1.48 4.60 3.64
CA THR A 207 -2.73 4.16 2.99
C THR A 207 -2.99 2.65 3.03
N TRP A 208 -2.04 1.80 2.61
CA TRP A 208 -2.33 0.37 2.37
C TRP A 208 -2.45 -0.46 3.65
N LEU A 209 -1.76 -0.04 4.71
CA LEU A 209 -1.86 -0.68 6.02
C LEU A 209 -3.20 -0.38 6.73
N ASN A 210 -3.96 0.61 6.24
CA ASN A 210 -5.30 0.91 6.72
C ASN A 210 -6.34 0.00 6.03
N ASN A 211 -7.35 -0.44 6.77
CA ASN A 211 -8.36 -1.36 6.28
C ASN A 211 -9.28 -0.67 5.24
N TYR A 212 -9.63 -1.35 4.14
CA TYR A 212 -10.64 -0.86 3.19
C TYR A 212 -12.05 -0.77 3.79
N LYS A 213 -12.29 -1.45 4.94
CA LYS A 213 -13.56 -1.45 5.67
C LYS A 213 -13.65 -0.43 6.80
N LEU A 214 -12.54 0.23 7.17
CA LEU A 214 -12.59 1.29 8.19
C LEU A 214 -12.60 2.63 7.46
N PRO A 215 -13.59 3.51 7.70
CA PRO A 215 -13.55 4.85 7.14
C PRO A 215 -12.25 5.52 7.62
N PRO A 216 -11.54 6.27 6.75
CA PRO A 216 -10.44 7.10 7.23
C PRO A 216 -10.97 7.95 8.39
N SER A 217 -10.27 7.90 9.52
CA SER A 217 -10.65 8.64 10.73
C SER A 217 -10.98 10.09 10.37
N LYS A 218 -12.19 10.53 10.72
CA LYS A 218 -12.65 11.91 10.47
C LYS A 218 -11.85 12.96 11.24
N ASP A 219 -11.08 12.55 12.26
CA ASP A 219 -10.33 13.46 13.14
C ASP A 219 -8.86 13.63 12.76
N THR A 220 -8.39 12.96 11.71
CA THR A 220 -7.07 13.27 11.17
C THR A 220 -7.17 14.57 10.36
N ALA A 221 -6.79 15.69 10.97
CA ALA A 221 -6.50 16.93 10.26
C ALA A 221 -5.26 16.72 9.36
N TYR A 222 -5.48 16.02 8.24
CA TYR A 222 -4.57 15.81 7.11
C TYR A 222 -4.22 17.12 6.38
N ALA A 223 -4.87 18.23 6.73
CA ALA A 223 -4.77 19.51 6.03
C ALA A 223 -3.33 20.09 5.97
N LEU A 224 -2.43 19.64 6.86
CA LEU A 224 -1.03 20.09 6.92
C LEU A 224 0.00 18.98 6.66
N ALA A 225 -0.43 17.72 6.46
CA ALA A 225 0.50 16.71 5.98
C ALA A 225 0.95 17.12 4.56
N PRO A 226 2.26 17.13 4.25
CA PRO A 226 2.71 17.55 2.93
C PRO A 226 1.90 16.82 1.85
N GLN A 227 1.38 17.55 0.85
CA GLN A 227 0.72 16.98 -0.33
C GLN A 227 1.68 16.15 -1.22
N LEU A 228 2.75 15.61 -0.64
CA LEU A 228 3.76 14.78 -1.26
C LEU A 228 3.35 13.30 -1.35
N LEU A 229 2.24 12.89 -0.71
CA LEU A 229 1.52 11.69 -1.13
C LEU A 229 0.82 11.98 -2.46
N ARG A 230 1.61 12.10 -3.53
CA ARG A 230 1.10 12.30 -4.87
C ARG A 230 0.07 11.21 -5.14
N ASN A 231 -1.17 11.60 -5.40
CA ASN A 231 -2.20 10.67 -5.80
C ASN A 231 -1.79 10.07 -7.15
N ILE A 232 -1.27 8.85 -7.14
CA ILE A 232 -0.89 8.12 -8.35
C ILE A 232 -2.19 7.66 -9.01
N SER A 233 -2.54 8.25 -10.15
CA SER A 233 -3.72 7.85 -10.92
C SER A 233 -3.59 6.40 -11.39
N ASP A 234 -4.72 5.73 -11.64
CA ASP A 234 -4.68 4.36 -12.17
C ASP A 234 -3.98 4.31 -13.53
N GLY A 235 -4.11 5.35 -14.34
CA GLY A 235 -3.39 5.50 -15.60
C GLY A 235 -1.87 5.52 -15.43
N GLU A 236 -1.37 6.21 -14.41
CA GLU A 236 0.06 6.20 -14.12
C GLU A 236 0.54 4.83 -13.60
N LYS A 237 -0.22 4.17 -12.74
CA LYS A 237 0.12 2.81 -12.27
C LYS A 237 0.25 1.86 -13.45
N LEU A 238 -0.69 1.92 -14.38
CA LEU A 238 -0.66 1.14 -15.62
C LEU A 238 0.58 1.47 -16.44
N PHE A 239 0.87 2.75 -16.67
CA PHE A 239 2.03 3.16 -17.44
C PHE A 239 3.34 2.65 -16.82
N ARG A 240 3.52 2.82 -15.51
CA ARG A 240 4.75 2.42 -14.81
C ARG A 240 4.99 0.92 -14.83
N THR A 241 3.92 0.13 -14.74
CA THR A 241 4.02 -1.33 -14.62
C THR A 241 3.95 -2.08 -15.95
N ARG A 242 3.42 -1.44 -17.01
CA ARG A 242 3.15 -2.09 -18.30
C ARG A 242 3.77 -1.41 -19.51
N CYS A 243 4.11 -0.12 -19.42
CA CYS A 243 4.52 0.68 -20.58
C CYS A 243 5.94 1.25 -20.45
N ALA A 244 6.37 1.61 -19.24
CA ALA A 244 7.61 2.35 -18.99
C ALA A 244 8.90 1.61 -19.38
N SER A 245 8.85 0.29 -19.56
CA SER A 245 10.00 -0.50 -20.04
C SER A 245 10.32 -0.26 -21.52
N CYS A 246 9.32 0.12 -22.32
CA CYS A 246 9.45 0.32 -23.76
C CYS A 246 9.13 1.74 -24.22
N HIS A 247 8.46 2.53 -23.39
CA HIS A 247 8.02 3.88 -23.70
C HIS A 247 8.46 4.88 -22.65
N SER A 248 8.67 6.11 -23.09
CA SER A 248 8.79 7.28 -22.22
C SER A 248 7.68 8.29 -22.52
N VAL A 249 7.46 9.19 -21.58
CA VAL A 249 6.67 10.41 -21.81
C VAL A 249 7.53 11.59 -21.41
N ASN A 250 7.62 12.59 -22.29
CA ASN A 250 8.34 13.84 -22.04
C ASN A 250 9.86 13.63 -21.80
N ALA A 251 10.45 12.53 -22.29
CA ALA A 251 11.88 12.24 -22.15
C ALA A 251 12.71 12.56 -23.38
N GLY A 252 12.08 12.71 -24.55
CA GLY A 252 12.78 12.79 -25.82
C GLY A 252 13.71 11.59 -26.04
N ASP A 253 14.79 11.78 -26.80
CA ASP A 253 15.78 10.74 -27.11
C ASP A 253 16.65 10.30 -25.92
N LYS A 254 16.34 10.75 -24.70
CA LYS A 254 17.16 10.51 -23.50
C LYS A 254 16.69 9.31 -22.66
N SER A 255 15.58 8.66 -23.00
CA SER A 255 15.17 7.43 -22.31
C SER A 255 15.94 6.21 -22.87
N MET A 256 16.26 5.24 -22.01
CA MET A 256 16.92 3.99 -22.44
C MET A 256 16.12 3.27 -23.54
N ALA A 257 14.79 3.33 -23.47
CA ALA A 257 13.90 2.75 -24.48
C ALA A 257 13.99 3.48 -25.84
N ALA A 258 14.12 4.82 -25.84
CA ALA A 258 14.36 5.60 -27.06
C ALA A 258 15.75 5.33 -27.64
N MET A 259 16.78 5.25 -26.79
CA MET A 259 18.16 4.91 -27.21
C MET A 259 18.24 3.51 -27.84
N GLN A 260 17.48 2.56 -27.32
CA GLN A 260 17.39 1.19 -27.84
C GLN A 260 16.36 1.03 -28.96
N LYS A 261 15.67 2.11 -29.36
CA LYS A 261 14.57 2.14 -30.36
C LYS A 261 13.53 1.04 -30.13
N VAL A 262 13.21 0.75 -28.87
CA VAL A 262 12.22 -0.28 -28.49
C VAL A 262 10.80 0.25 -28.64
N GLY A 263 10.59 1.54 -28.33
CA GLY A 263 9.31 2.21 -28.53
C GLY A 263 9.46 3.74 -28.56
N PRO A 264 8.51 4.45 -29.18
CA PRO A 264 8.50 5.90 -29.25
C PRO A 264 8.29 6.55 -27.88
N ASP A 265 8.78 7.79 -27.74
CA ASP A 265 8.28 8.72 -26.74
C ASP A 265 6.83 9.13 -27.07
N LEU A 266 5.98 9.08 -26.06
CA LEU A 266 4.53 9.29 -26.18
C LEU A 266 4.12 10.74 -25.92
N GLN A 267 5.05 11.67 -25.72
CA GLN A 267 4.73 13.09 -25.56
C GLN A 267 3.85 13.58 -26.71
N GLY A 268 2.69 14.14 -26.36
CA GLY A 268 1.72 14.67 -27.31
C GLY A 268 1.13 13.63 -28.27
N VAL A 269 1.15 12.33 -27.93
CA VAL A 269 0.62 11.29 -28.83
C VAL A 269 -0.88 11.49 -29.13
N GLY A 270 -1.66 12.00 -28.16
CA GLY A 270 -3.07 12.35 -28.35
C GLY A 270 -3.33 13.46 -29.36
N GLN A 271 -2.33 14.31 -29.64
CA GLN A 271 -2.39 15.34 -30.69
C GLN A 271 -1.94 14.78 -32.05
N ARG A 272 -1.05 13.80 -32.03
CA ARG A 272 -0.47 13.19 -33.24
C ARG A 272 -1.34 12.09 -33.85
N ARG A 273 -2.27 11.50 -33.08
CA ARG A 273 -3.08 10.36 -33.51
C ARG A 273 -4.53 10.49 -33.05
N PRO A 274 -5.51 10.06 -33.87
CA PRO A 274 -6.92 10.05 -33.47
C PRO A 274 -7.14 9.19 -32.22
N ARG A 275 -8.00 9.65 -31.31
CA ARG A 275 -8.30 8.94 -30.05
C ARG A 275 -8.78 7.51 -30.29
N ALA A 276 -9.70 7.32 -31.23
CA ALA A 276 -10.22 6.00 -31.60
C ALA A 276 -9.13 5.04 -32.12
N TRP A 277 -8.11 5.57 -32.81
CA TRP A 277 -6.98 4.75 -33.28
C TRP A 277 -6.11 4.31 -32.10
N LEU A 278 -5.82 5.21 -31.15
CA LEU A 278 -5.04 4.90 -29.94
C LEU A 278 -5.76 3.87 -29.06
N GLU A 279 -7.07 4.02 -28.88
CA GLU A 279 -7.87 3.07 -28.10
C GLU A 279 -7.86 1.68 -28.72
N ARG A 280 -8.02 1.60 -30.05
CA ARG A 280 -7.93 0.33 -30.78
C ARG A 280 -6.53 -0.27 -30.70
N TRP A 281 -5.49 0.53 -30.89
CA TRP A 281 -4.10 0.09 -30.83
C TRP A 281 -3.74 -0.48 -29.46
N LEU A 282 -4.21 0.12 -28.37
CA LEU A 282 -3.98 -0.39 -27.01
C LEU A 282 -4.78 -1.67 -26.71
N LYS A 283 -5.93 -1.85 -27.36
CA LYS A 283 -6.80 -3.01 -27.18
C LYS A 283 -6.33 -4.23 -27.98
N GLU A 284 -5.85 -4.03 -29.20
CA GLU A 284 -5.57 -5.10 -30.16
C GLU A 284 -4.41 -4.79 -31.13
N PRO A 285 -3.19 -4.50 -30.62
CA PRO A 285 -2.05 -4.12 -31.47
C PRO A 285 -1.62 -5.26 -32.41
N ASP A 286 -1.76 -6.51 -31.95
CA ASP A 286 -1.50 -7.73 -32.71
C ASP A 286 -2.45 -7.89 -33.91
N VAL A 287 -3.73 -7.59 -33.71
CA VAL A 287 -4.74 -7.62 -34.78
C VAL A 287 -4.47 -6.53 -35.81
N MET A 288 -4.13 -5.32 -35.36
CA MET A 288 -3.82 -4.19 -36.25
C MET A 288 -2.57 -4.45 -37.10
N LEU A 289 -1.53 -5.07 -36.53
CA LEU A 289 -0.34 -5.49 -37.29
C LEU A 289 -0.67 -6.60 -38.29
N ALA A 290 -1.46 -7.61 -37.91
CA ALA A 290 -1.88 -8.68 -38.80
C ALA A 290 -2.72 -8.17 -39.99
N GLN A 291 -3.58 -7.18 -39.74
CA GLN A 291 -4.37 -6.49 -40.77
C GLN A 291 -3.55 -5.50 -41.61
N LYS A 292 -2.26 -5.31 -41.28
CA LYS A 292 -1.36 -4.36 -41.94
C LYS A 292 -1.89 -2.93 -41.89
N ASP A 293 -2.39 -2.49 -40.74
CA ASP A 293 -2.70 -1.07 -40.52
C ASP A 293 -1.46 -0.23 -40.88
N PRO A 294 -1.61 0.78 -41.77
CA PRO A 294 -0.46 1.46 -42.36
C PRO A 294 0.37 2.22 -41.32
N ILE A 295 -0.28 2.75 -40.27
CA ILE A 295 0.40 3.47 -39.19
C ILE A 295 1.14 2.48 -38.29
N ALA A 296 0.48 1.39 -37.91
CA ALA A 296 1.07 0.34 -37.09
C ALA A 296 2.31 -0.28 -37.73
N VAL A 297 2.24 -0.61 -39.04
CA VAL A 297 3.36 -1.17 -39.80
C VAL A 297 4.50 -0.16 -39.93
N ALA A 298 4.21 1.12 -40.15
CA ALA A 298 5.23 2.16 -40.22
C ALA A 298 5.99 2.30 -38.89
N ILE A 299 5.27 2.33 -37.76
CA ILE A 299 5.87 2.39 -36.43
C ILE A 299 6.70 1.12 -36.16
N TYR A 300 6.16 -0.06 -36.45
CA TYR A 300 6.88 -1.33 -36.29
C TYR A 300 8.22 -1.33 -37.04
N ASN A 301 8.24 -0.88 -38.30
CA ASN A 301 9.47 -0.80 -39.09
C ASN A 301 10.46 0.25 -38.55
N GLN A 302 9.97 1.32 -37.95
CA GLN A 302 10.79 2.39 -37.37
C GLN A 302 11.47 1.99 -36.05
N TYR A 303 10.82 1.16 -35.24
CA TYR A 303 11.27 0.77 -33.89
C TYR A 303 11.75 -0.69 -33.85
N ASN A 304 12.83 -0.97 -34.59
CA ASN A 304 13.56 -2.24 -34.59
C ASN A 304 12.71 -3.49 -34.85
N LYS A 305 11.53 -3.35 -35.46
CA LYS A 305 10.60 -4.47 -35.69
C LYS A 305 10.24 -5.18 -34.39
N VAL A 306 10.23 -4.45 -33.27
CA VAL A 306 9.71 -4.92 -31.99
C VAL A 306 8.20 -4.72 -32.00
N ALA A 307 7.44 -5.81 -31.97
CA ALA A 307 5.99 -5.74 -31.93
C ALA A 307 5.51 -5.34 -30.52
N MET A 308 4.61 -4.36 -30.45
CA MET A 308 3.95 -4.03 -29.18
C MET A 308 3.06 -5.20 -28.75
N PRO A 309 3.26 -5.78 -27.55
CA PRO A 309 2.46 -6.90 -27.09
C PRO A 309 1.04 -6.44 -26.73
N ASN A 310 0.07 -7.34 -26.87
CA ASN A 310 -1.28 -7.10 -26.37
C ASN A 310 -1.28 -7.19 -24.83
N LEU A 311 -1.47 -6.04 -24.16
CA LEU A 311 -1.44 -5.92 -22.71
C LEU A 311 -2.76 -6.31 -22.03
N ARG A 312 -3.75 -6.78 -22.80
CA ARG A 312 -5.07 -7.23 -22.32
C ARG A 312 -5.80 -6.17 -21.48
N LEU A 313 -5.67 -4.91 -21.86
CA LEU A 313 -6.32 -3.79 -21.17
C LEU A 313 -7.81 -3.73 -21.52
N ASP A 314 -8.65 -3.45 -20.53
CA ASP A 314 -10.07 -3.15 -20.75
C ASP A 314 -10.29 -1.67 -21.15
N SER A 315 -11.49 -1.33 -21.60
CA SER A 315 -11.82 0.03 -22.07
C SER A 315 -11.60 1.11 -21.00
N LYS A 316 -11.82 0.81 -19.73
CA LYS A 316 -11.62 1.77 -18.63
C LYS A 316 -10.13 2.00 -18.42
N GLN A 317 -9.33 0.94 -18.38
CA GLN A 317 -7.87 1.00 -18.24
C GLN A 317 -7.23 1.77 -19.40
N ILE A 318 -7.71 1.55 -20.63
CA ILE A 318 -7.26 2.30 -21.82
C ILE A 318 -7.56 3.79 -21.66
N ALA A 319 -8.78 4.15 -21.25
CA ALA A 319 -9.16 5.55 -21.05
C ALA A 319 -8.27 6.24 -19.99
N GLN A 320 -8.09 5.58 -18.83
CA GLN A 320 -7.25 6.08 -17.73
C GLN A 320 -5.78 6.22 -18.14
N LEU A 321 -5.23 5.25 -18.87
CA LEU A 321 -3.85 5.28 -19.35
C LEU A 321 -3.62 6.45 -20.31
N LEU A 322 -4.53 6.62 -21.26
CA LEU A 322 -4.41 7.69 -22.24
C LEU A 322 -4.61 9.08 -21.61
N GLU A 323 -5.55 9.23 -20.66
CA GLU A 323 -5.69 10.45 -19.85
C GLU A 323 -4.38 10.79 -19.12
N PHE A 324 -3.75 9.80 -18.49
CA PHE A 324 -2.44 10.01 -17.85
C PHE A 324 -1.36 10.46 -18.84
N ILE A 325 -1.28 9.85 -20.04
CA ILE A 325 -0.30 10.24 -21.06
C ILE A 325 -0.55 11.67 -21.53
N ASP A 326 -1.81 12.07 -21.69
CA ASP A 326 -2.19 13.43 -22.10
C ASP A 326 -1.79 14.46 -21.02
N GLU A 327 -2.05 14.17 -19.75
CA GLU A 327 -1.63 15.02 -18.62
C GLU A 327 -0.11 15.14 -18.50
N GLU A 328 0.61 14.03 -18.60
CA GLU A 328 2.08 14.00 -18.49
C GLU A 328 2.73 14.71 -19.68
N SER A 329 2.10 14.66 -20.86
CA SER A 329 2.53 15.37 -22.06
C SER A 329 2.37 16.89 -21.95
N ALA A 330 1.44 17.35 -21.11
CA ALA A 330 1.15 18.78 -20.92
C ALA A 330 2.10 19.47 -19.92
N LEU A 331 2.96 18.72 -19.24
CA LEU A 331 3.93 19.28 -18.30
C LEU A 331 5.04 20.08 -19.01
N PRO A 332 5.56 21.15 -18.39
CA PRO A 332 6.70 21.89 -18.91
C PRO A 332 7.90 20.99 -19.22
N ALA A 333 8.71 21.36 -20.22
CA ALA A 333 9.88 20.60 -20.60
C ALA A 333 10.88 20.50 -19.42
N GLY A 334 11.16 19.26 -18.98
CA GLY A 334 12.02 18.99 -17.81
C GLY A 334 11.27 18.67 -16.52
N GLU A 335 9.95 18.90 -16.47
CA GLU A 335 9.08 18.45 -15.37
C GLU A 335 8.44 17.11 -15.70
N LYS A 336 8.56 16.14 -14.79
CA LYS A 336 7.93 14.82 -14.91
C LYS A 336 7.41 14.33 -13.58
N ARG A 337 6.23 13.73 -13.58
CA ARG A 337 5.69 13.00 -12.43
C ARG A 337 6.34 11.61 -12.31
N ILE A 338 6.85 11.07 -13.42
CA ILE A 338 7.67 9.86 -13.45
C ILE A 338 9.15 10.24 -13.64
N LYS A 339 9.94 10.14 -12.57
CA LYS A 339 11.40 10.15 -12.67
C LYS A 339 11.83 8.76 -13.15
N GLN A 340 12.19 8.66 -14.45
CA GLN A 340 12.73 7.45 -15.08
C GLN A 340 14.23 7.35 -14.87
#